data_AF-A0A818IL27-F1
#
_entry.id   AF-A0A818IL27-F1
#
_cell.length_a   1.000
_cell.length_b   1.000
_cell.length_c   1.000
_cell.angle_alpha   90.00
_cell.angle_beta   90.00
_cell.angle_gamma   90.00
#
_symmetry.space_group_name_H-M   'P 1'
#
loop_
_entity.id
_entity.type
_entity.pdbx_description
1 polymer ?
#
loop_
_entity_poly.entity_id
_entity_poly.type
_entity_poly.pdbx_seq_one_letter_code
_entity_poly.pdbx_strand_id
1 'polypeptide(L)'
;MPPHKSMNMKLTDVDRTIILRRCVKILLHEIGHLFGLKHCIYYLCLMNGANNQIEMDQQPLFVCPVCLRKLQSSLKFNIEQMYRKFSDLCERYNLDFERDWYRKRLDCISI
;
A
#
# COMPACT_ATOMS: atom_id res chain seq x y z
N MET A 1 19.70 23.16 -32.26
CA MET A 1 18.83 22.43 -31.32
C MET A 1 17.39 22.73 -31.67
N PRO A 2 16.53 21.74 -31.93
CA PRO A 2 15.11 21.98 -32.12
C PRO A 2 14.48 22.40 -30.78
N PRO A 3 13.49 23.30 -30.78
CA PRO A 3 12.81 23.72 -29.56
C PRO A 3 12.02 22.53 -28.98
N HIS A 4 12.26 22.23 -27.70
CA HIS A 4 11.39 21.38 -26.90
C HIS A 4 10.01 22.05 -26.85
N LYS A 5 9.08 21.63 -27.71
CA LYS A 5 7.66 21.99 -27.57
C LYS A 5 7.22 21.46 -26.21
N SER A 6 6.93 22.35 -25.26
CA SER A 6 6.23 21.99 -24.04
C SER A 6 4.84 21.51 -24.43
N MET A 7 4.69 20.19 -24.52
CA MET A 7 3.40 19.57 -24.77
C MET A 7 2.60 19.72 -23.48
N ASN A 8 1.67 20.67 -23.49
CA ASN A 8 0.81 20.97 -22.35
C ASN A 8 -0.28 19.88 -22.26
N MET A 9 0.13 18.68 -21.84
CA MET A 9 -0.75 17.52 -21.67
C MET A 9 -1.54 17.69 -20.37
N LYS A 10 -2.86 17.87 -20.46
CA LYS A 10 -3.73 17.86 -19.27
C LYS A 10 -3.85 16.43 -18.74
N LEU A 11 -3.55 16.24 -17.45
CA LEU A 11 -3.78 14.98 -16.73
C LEU A 11 -5.28 14.65 -16.69
N THR A 12 -5.63 13.42 -17.06
CA THR A 12 -6.98 12.87 -16.88
C THR A 12 -7.25 12.51 -15.41
N ASP A 13 -8.50 12.29 -15.04
CA ASP A 13 -8.84 11.84 -13.68
C ASP A 13 -8.30 10.45 -13.35
N VAL A 14 -8.16 9.60 -14.37
CA VAL A 14 -7.51 8.29 -14.26
C VAL A 14 -6.02 8.48 -13.92
N ASP A 15 -5.31 9.36 -14.63
CA ASP A 15 -3.90 9.64 -14.36
C ASP A 15 -3.69 10.17 -12.94
N ARG A 16 -4.57 11.08 -12.48
CA ARG A 16 -4.52 11.62 -11.12
C ARG A 16 -4.70 10.52 -10.08
N THR A 17 -5.65 9.60 -10.30
CA THR A 17 -5.90 8.46 -9.41
C THR A 17 -4.69 7.54 -9.33
N ILE A 18 -4.07 7.21 -10.47
CA ILE A 18 -2.87 6.36 -10.53
C ILE A 18 -1.70 7.03 -9.80
N ILE A 19 -1.45 8.32 -10.06
CA ILE A 19 -0.39 9.08 -9.40
C ILE A 19 -0.60 9.10 -7.90
N LEU A 20 -1.82 9.43 -7.44
CA LEU A 20 -2.13 9.47 -6.01
C LEU A 20 -1.92 8.11 -5.34
N ARG A 21 -2.37 7.02 -5.97
CA ARG A 21 -2.17 5.66 -5.46
C ARG A 21 -0.68 5.31 -5.36
N ARG A 22 0.11 5.66 -6.36
CA ARG A 22 1.58 5.47 -6.34
C ARG A 22 2.23 6.30 -5.22
N CYS A 23 1.86 7.57 -5.06
CA CYS A 23 2.37 8.43 -4.00
C CYS A 23 2.06 7.87 -2.61
N VAL A 24 0.82 7.44 -2.36
CA VAL A 24 0.43 6.81 -1.09
C VAL A 24 1.24 5.52 -0.86
N LYS A 25 1.39 4.68 -1.88
CA LYS A 25 2.15 3.43 -1.78
C LYS A 25 3.61 3.69 -1.39
N ILE A 26 4.29 4.60 -2.10
CA ILE A 26 5.68 4.97 -1.81
C ILE A 26 5.79 5.57 -0.41
N LEU A 27 4.90 6.50 -0.05
CA LEU A 27 4.92 7.11 1.28
C LEU A 27 4.79 6.07 2.39
N LEU A 28 3.85 5.13 2.26
CA LEU A 28 3.68 4.07 3.26
C LEU A 28 4.86 3.09 3.29
N HIS A 29 5.48 2.82 2.14
CA HIS A 29 6.70 2.01 2.04
C HIS A 29 7.86 2.65 2.82
N GLU A 30 8.11 3.95 2.58
CA GLU A 30 9.17 4.69 3.26
C GLU A 30 8.88 4.87 4.75
N ILE A 31 7.62 5.10 5.15
CA ILE A 31 7.22 5.09 6.56
C ILE A 31 7.52 3.71 7.19
N GLY A 32 7.30 2.63 6.45
CA GLY A 32 7.70 1.29 6.88
C GLY A 32 9.20 1.20 7.21
N HIS A 33 10.05 1.80 6.38
CA HIS A 33 11.49 1.90 6.65
C HIS A 33 11.80 2.71 7.91
N LEU A 34 11.06 3.77 8.21
CA LEU A 34 11.21 4.53 9.48
C LEU A 34 10.94 3.67 10.72
N PHE A 35 10.09 2.64 10.60
CA PHE A 35 9.83 1.66 11.66
C PHE A 35 10.77 0.43 11.63
N GLY A 36 11.85 0.48 10.83
CA GLY A 36 12.88 -0.55 10.78
C GLY A 36 12.54 -1.75 9.89
N LEU A 37 11.47 -1.68 9.08
CA LEU A 37 11.21 -2.71 8.08
C LEU A 37 12.25 -2.61 6.96
N LYS A 38 12.80 -3.74 6.53
CA LYS A 38 13.54 -3.86 5.28
C LYS A 38 12.61 -4.37 4.17
N HIS A 39 13.10 -4.36 2.93
CA HIS A 39 12.40 -5.03 1.84
C HIS A 39 12.01 -6.46 2.24
N CYS A 40 10.78 -6.85 1.91
CA CYS A 40 10.20 -8.14 2.20
C CYS A 40 10.33 -9.06 1.00
N ILE A 41 10.79 -10.29 1.24
CA ILE A 41 10.92 -11.34 0.22
C ILE A 41 10.00 -12.54 0.46
N TYR A 42 9.19 -12.50 1.52
CA TYR A 42 8.44 -13.67 1.99
C TYR A 42 7.11 -13.87 1.27
N TYR A 43 6.37 -12.80 1.05
CA TYR A 43 5.00 -12.82 0.50
C TYR A 43 4.72 -11.51 -0.23
N LEU A 44 3.58 -11.44 -0.94
CA LEU A 44 3.03 -10.20 -1.47
C LEU A 44 2.81 -9.18 -0.33
N CYS A 45 3.48 -8.04 -0.43
CA CYS A 45 3.62 -7.08 0.66
C CYS A 45 3.90 -5.68 0.09
N LEU A 46 3.36 -4.65 0.73
CA LEU A 46 3.73 -3.25 0.49
C LEU A 46 5.25 -3.03 0.57
N MET A 47 5.94 -3.79 1.43
CA MET A 47 7.39 -3.69 1.60
C MET A 47 8.19 -4.53 0.58
N ASN A 48 7.59 -5.12 -0.46
CA ASN A 48 8.40 -5.80 -1.48
C ASN A 48 9.31 -4.77 -2.19
N GLY A 49 10.54 -5.17 -2.51
CA GLY A 49 11.38 -4.33 -3.39
C GLY A 49 10.81 -4.30 -4.80
N ALA A 50 11.03 -3.21 -5.53
CA ALA A 50 10.69 -3.08 -6.95
C ALA A 50 11.87 -2.50 -7.72
N ASN A 51 12.17 -3.08 -8.88
CA ASN A 51 13.21 -2.59 -9.80
C ASN A 51 12.66 -1.64 -10.87
N ASN A 52 11.34 -1.66 -11.10
CA ASN A 52 10.67 -0.81 -12.09
C ASN A 52 9.25 -0.45 -11.64
N GLN A 53 8.62 0.48 -12.38
CA GLN A 53 7.27 0.96 -12.05
C GLN A 53 6.20 -0.13 -12.17
N ILE A 54 6.35 -1.08 -13.10
CA ILE A 54 5.37 -2.15 -13.31
C ILE A 54 5.32 -3.06 -12.08
N GLU A 55 6.49 -3.45 -11.56
CA GLU A 55 6.59 -4.20 -10.31
C GLU A 55 5.99 -3.42 -9.13
N MET A 56 6.33 -2.13 -9.00
CA MET A 56 5.79 -1.28 -7.94
C MET A 56 4.26 -1.16 -8.04
N ASP A 57 3.69 -1.09 -9.24
CA ASP A 57 2.25 -1.00 -9.44
C ASP A 57 1.51 -2.28 -9.03
N GLN A 58 2.13 -3.44 -9.23
CA GLN A 58 1.59 -4.75 -8.83
C GLN A 58 1.58 -4.98 -7.32
N GLN A 59 2.41 -4.27 -6.55
CA GLN A 59 2.43 -4.39 -5.09
C GLN A 59 1.13 -3.90 -4.44
N PRO A 60 0.71 -4.49 -3.31
CA PRO A 60 -0.49 -4.07 -2.61
C PRO A 60 -0.25 -2.84 -1.71
N LEU A 61 -1.31 -2.27 -1.14
CA LEU A 61 -1.20 -1.28 -0.05
C LEU A 61 -1.13 -1.90 1.35
N PHE A 62 -1.32 -3.23 1.48
CA PHE A 62 -1.25 -3.94 2.76
C PHE A 62 0.14 -4.56 3.01
N VAL A 63 0.46 -4.81 4.27
CA VAL A 63 1.66 -5.57 4.66
C VAL A 63 1.34 -7.06 4.86
N CYS A 64 2.28 -7.93 4.53
CA CYS A 64 2.12 -9.37 4.77
C CYS A 64 2.20 -9.71 6.29
N PRO A 65 1.82 -10.93 6.71
CA PRO A 65 1.83 -11.31 8.13
C PRO A 65 3.18 -11.14 8.83
N VAL A 66 4.30 -11.35 8.10
CA VAL A 66 5.65 -11.17 8.65
C VAL A 66 5.92 -9.69 8.98
N CYS A 67 5.68 -8.79 8.03
CA CYS A 67 5.87 -7.35 8.24
C CYS A 67 4.86 -6.79 9.24
N LEU A 68 3.63 -7.33 9.27
CA LEU A 68 2.63 -6.98 10.27
C LEU A 68 3.12 -7.26 11.69
N ARG A 69 3.67 -8.46 11.95
CA ARG A 69 4.19 -8.80 13.29
C ARG A 69 5.41 -7.98 13.67
N LYS A 70 6.28 -7.64 12.71
CA LYS A 70 7.39 -6.70 12.93
C LYS A 70 6.85 -5.32 13.37
N LEU A 71 5.89 -4.76 12.64
CA LEU A 71 5.25 -3.49 13.01
C LEU A 71 4.55 -3.58 14.36
N GLN A 72 3.81 -4.65 14.62
CA GLN A 72 3.13 -4.86 15.89
C GLN A 72 4.13 -4.93 17.06
N SER A 73 5.30 -5.53 16.84
CA SER A 73 6.35 -5.55 17.85
C SER A 73 6.85 -4.14 18.19
N SER A 74 6.98 -3.25 17.20
CA SER A 74 7.42 -1.87 17.40
C SER A 74 6.33 -0.95 17.96
N LEU A 75 5.08 -1.09 17.51
CA LEU A 75 3.98 -0.15 17.76
C LEU A 75 2.92 -0.64 18.76
N LYS A 76 2.92 -1.92 19.12
CA LYS A 76 2.03 -2.54 20.11
C LYS A 76 0.52 -2.33 19.88
N PHE A 77 0.07 -2.25 18.62
CA PHE A 77 -1.35 -2.11 18.30
C PHE A 77 -2.11 -3.46 18.31
N ASN A 78 -3.45 -3.37 18.45
CA ASN A 78 -4.36 -4.50 18.27
C ASN A 78 -4.64 -4.72 16.77
N ILE A 79 -4.37 -5.94 16.27
CA ILE A 79 -4.50 -6.27 14.84
C ILE A 79 -5.95 -6.21 14.37
N GLU A 80 -6.90 -6.69 15.17
CA GLU A 80 -8.31 -6.71 14.78
C GLU A 80 -8.85 -5.28 14.61
N GLN A 81 -8.60 -4.42 15.59
CA GLN A 81 -8.97 -3.00 15.51
C GLN A 81 -8.33 -2.31 14.31
N MET A 82 -7.05 -2.63 14.03
CA MET A 82 -6.34 -2.09 12.87
C MET A 82 -6.98 -2.56 11.55
N TYR A 83 -7.29 -3.84 11.40
CA TYR A 83 -7.94 -4.38 10.20
C TYR A 83 -9.34 -3.80 9.99
N ARG A 84 -10.14 -3.61 11.05
CA ARG A 84 -11.45 -2.93 10.94
C ARG A 84 -11.28 -1.50 10.41
N LYS A 85 -10.39 -0.71 11.03
CA LYS A 85 -10.11 0.68 10.60
C LYS A 85 -9.63 0.75 9.14
N PHE A 86 -8.76 -0.17 8.72
CA PHE A 86 -8.29 -0.19 7.34
C PHE A 86 -9.36 -0.65 6.35
N SER A 87 -10.21 -1.63 6.71
CA SER A 87 -11.36 -2.03 5.90
C SER A 87 -12.30 -0.83 5.67
N ASP A 88 -12.67 -0.11 6.73
CA ASP A 88 -13.55 1.07 6.65
C ASP A 88 -12.92 2.22 5.85
N LEU A 89 -11.60 2.40 5.97
CA LEU A 89 -10.86 3.35 5.15
C LEU A 89 -10.89 2.96 3.68
N CYS A 90 -10.63 1.69 3.36
CA CYS A 90 -10.63 1.19 1.99
C CYS A 90 -12.01 1.34 1.34
N GLU A 91 -13.08 1.07 2.08
CA GLU A 91 -14.46 1.29 1.61
C GLU A 91 -14.73 2.75 1.25
N ARG A 92 -14.29 3.70 2.10
CA ARG A 92 -14.46 5.14 1.82
C ARG A 92 -13.73 5.65 0.59
N TYR A 93 -12.62 5.00 0.20
CA TYR A 93 -11.80 5.39 -0.95
C TYR A 93 -11.95 4.44 -2.15
N ASN A 94 -12.95 3.55 -2.16
CA ASN A 94 -13.20 2.57 -3.22
C ASN A 94 -11.97 1.68 -3.54
N LEU A 95 -11.26 1.25 -2.49
CA LEU A 95 -10.12 0.34 -2.57
C LEU A 95 -10.59 -1.11 -2.35
N ASP A 96 -11.41 -1.62 -3.27
CA ASP A 96 -12.13 -2.90 -3.10
C ASP A 96 -11.19 -4.09 -2.86
N PHE A 97 -10.08 -4.16 -3.61
CA PHE A 97 -9.10 -5.24 -3.46
C PHE A 97 -8.48 -5.28 -2.06
N GLU A 98 -8.06 -4.14 -1.54
CA GLU A 98 -7.53 -4.03 -0.17
C GLU A 98 -8.61 -4.29 0.88
N ARG A 99 -9.82 -3.74 0.70
CA ARG A 99 -10.95 -3.94 1.60
C ARG A 99 -11.24 -5.43 1.78
N ASP A 100 -11.38 -6.15 0.67
CA ASP A 100 -11.70 -7.57 0.69
C ASP A 100 -10.56 -8.40 1.29
N TRP A 101 -9.30 -7.96 1.10
CA TRP A 101 -8.14 -8.55 1.76
C TRP A 101 -8.20 -8.42 3.29
N TYR A 102 -8.59 -7.26 3.82
CA TYR A 102 -8.74 -7.04 5.27
C TYR A 102 -9.94 -7.80 5.84
N ARG A 103 -11.11 -7.78 5.16
CA ARG A 103 -12.33 -8.48 5.59
C ARG A 103 -12.10 -9.98 5.76
N LYS A 104 -11.52 -10.64 4.75
CA LYS A 104 -11.18 -12.07 4.80
C LYS A 104 -10.30 -12.45 5.98
N ARG A 105 -9.48 -11.53 6.50
CA ARG A 105 -8.60 -11.78 7.66
C ARG A 105 -9.28 -11.53 8.99
N LEU A 106 -10.25 -10.62 9.05
CA LEU A 106 -11.09 -10.45 10.22
C LEU A 106 -11.87 -11.73 10.50
N ASP A 107 -12.41 -12.37 9.46
CA ASP A 107 -13.14 -13.64 9.57
C ASP A 107 -12.29 -14.76 10.21
N CYS A 108 -10.96 -14.75 9.99
CA CYS A 108 -10.05 -15.74 10.56
C CYS A 108 -9.56 -15.43 11.99
N ILE A 109 -9.71 -14.19 12.46
CA ILE A 109 -9.18 -13.74 13.77
C ILE A 109 -10.30 -13.60 14.81
N SER A 110 -11.54 -13.36 14.39
CA SER A 110 -12.70 -13.20 15.28
C SER A 110 -13.30 -14.54 15.78
N ILE A 111 -12.46 -15.52 16.11
CA ILE A 111 -12.87 -16.79 16.77
C ILE A 111 -12.74 -16.63 18.29
#